data_AF-A0A529ZDS7-F1
#
_entry.id   AF-A0A529ZDS7-F1
#
_cell.length_a   1.000
_cell.length_b   1.000
_cell.length_c   1.000
_cell.angle_alpha   90.00
_cell.angle_beta   90.00
_cell.angle_gamma   90.00
#
_symmetry.space_group_name_H-M   'P 1'
#
loop_
_entity.id
_entity.type
_entity.pdbx_description
1 polymer ?
#
loop_
_entity_poly.entity_id
_entity_poly.type
_entity_poly.pdbx_seq_one_letter_code
_entity_poly.pdbx_strand_id
1 'polypeptide(L)'
;ILERIDTLPLADRAAAAAAIGDTLGTSMGGSSGVLLSIFFTAASQSLGAGAPLTKALLAGLDRMTFYGGAKVDDRTMVDALEPALKALDASGLEAAAKAARQGAEATAAMQ
;
A
#
# COMPACT_ATOMS: atom_id res chain seq x y z
N ILE A 1 -8.09 5.60 11.58
CA ILE A 1 -7.49 6.61 10.68
C ILE A 1 -8.47 7.77 10.42
N LEU A 2 -9.63 7.53 9.79
CA LEU A 2 -10.58 8.60 9.47
C LEU A 2 -11.06 9.38 10.71
N GLU A 3 -11.35 8.70 11.82
CA GLU A 3 -11.69 9.33 13.11
C GLU A 3 -10.60 10.26 13.68
N ARG A 4 -9.36 10.13 13.18
CA ARG A 4 -8.19 10.86 13.64
C ARG A 4 -7.62 11.79 12.56
N ILE A 5 -8.34 12.01 11.46
CA ILE A 5 -7.83 12.72 10.28
C ILE A 5 -7.28 14.11 10.62
N ASP A 6 -7.94 14.82 11.54
CA ASP A 6 -7.55 16.16 12.01
C ASP A 6 -6.25 16.17 12.83
N THR A 7 -5.80 14.99 13.30
CA THR A 7 -4.55 14.82 14.06
C THR A 7 -3.39 14.34 13.19
N LEU A 8 -3.65 14.00 11.92
CA LEU A 8 -2.61 13.53 11.01
C LEU A 8 -1.80 14.71 10.46
N PRO A 9 -0.50 14.56 10.23
CA PRO A 9 0.35 15.60 9.65
C PRO A 9 0.14 15.72 8.13
N LEU A 10 -1.08 16.10 7.69
CA LEU A 10 -1.51 16.06 6.29
C LEU A 10 -0.70 16.98 5.34
N ALA A 11 -0.02 17.99 5.88
CA ALA A 11 0.86 18.87 5.11
C ALA A 11 2.19 18.20 4.70
N ASP A 12 2.59 17.13 5.39
CA ASP A 12 3.79 16.36 5.12
C ASP A 12 3.41 14.92 4.74
N ARG A 13 3.60 14.59 3.46
CA ARG A 13 3.24 13.26 2.93
C ARG A 13 4.02 12.13 3.60
N ALA A 14 5.29 12.35 3.92
CA ALA A 14 6.13 11.34 4.55
C ALA A 14 5.66 11.09 6.00
N ALA A 15 5.45 12.17 6.76
CA ALA A 15 4.93 12.07 8.12
C ALA A 15 3.51 11.49 8.16
N ALA A 16 2.65 11.84 7.20
CA ALA A 16 1.30 11.31 7.12
C ALA A 16 1.31 9.80 6.84
N ALA A 17 2.16 9.34 5.92
CA ALA A 17 2.35 7.92 5.65
C ALA A 17 2.88 7.18 6.89
N ALA A 18 3.84 7.75 7.63
CA ALA A 18 4.35 7.16 8.88
C ALA A 18 3.22 6.99 9.91
N ALA A 19 2.44 8.04 10.16
CA ALA A 19 1.34 8.02 11.11
C ALA A 19 0.24 7.00 10.74
N ILE A 20 -0.01 6.83 9.43
CA ILE A 20 -0.90 5.77 8.92
C ILE A 20 -0.31 4.39 9.24
N GLY A 21 0.97 4.16 8.93
CA GLY A 21 1.65 2.88 9.19
C GLY A 21 1.64 2.50 10.67
N ASP A 22 1.91 3.45 11.56
CA ASP A 22 1.89 3.25 13.01
C ASP A 22 0.47 2.93 13.51
N THR A 23 -0.54 3.63 13.00
CA THR A 23 -1.93 3.38 13.35
C THR A 23 -2.34 1.97 12.93
N LEU A 24 -2.02 1.55 11.70
CA LEU A 24 -2.38 0.23 11.19
C LEU A 24 -1.69 -0.88 12.00
N GLY A 25 -0.41 -0.71 12.33
CA GLY A 25 0.34 -1.69 13.12
C GLY A 25 -0.14 -1.84 14.57
N THR A 26 -0.78 -0.81 15.14
CA THR A 26 -1.26 -0.83 16.54
C THR A 26 -2.75 -1.15 16.65
N SER A 27 -3.58 -0.72 15.70
CA SER A 27 -5.04 -0.88 15.77
C SER A 27 -5.57 -2.09 15.00
N MET A 28 -4.83 -2.62 14.01
CA MET A 28 -5.25 -3.81 13.27
C MET A 28 -4.55 -5.05 13.83
N GLY A 29 -5.33 -6.04 14.24
CA GLY A 29 -4.83 -7.37 14.59
C GLY A 29 -4.49 -8.21 13.34
N GLY A 30 -3.66 -9.24 13.53
CA GLY A 30 -3.32 -10.22 12.50
C GLY A 30 -2.21 -9.79 11.54
N SER A 31 -1.89 -10.65 10.57
CA SER A 31 -0.80 -10.45 9.60
C SER A 31 -1.02 -9.20 8.74
N SER A 32 -2.26 -8.90 8.36
CA SER A 32 -2.59 -7.75 7.52
C SER A 32 -2.23 -6.40 8.16
N GLY A 33 -2.36 -6.26 9.48
CA GLY A 33 -1.97 -5.03 10.19
C GLY A 33 -0.46 -4.77 10.10
N VAL A 34 0.33 -5.82 10.31
CA VAL A 34 1.80 -5.76 10.19
C VAL A 34 2.23 -5.48 8.76
N LEU A 35 1.66 -6.17 7.78
CA LEU A 35 2.02 -5.99 6.36
C LEU A 35 1.68 -4.58 5.85
N LEU A 36 0.52 -4.04 6.22
CA LEU A 36 0.15 -2.67 5.87
C LEU A 36 1.00 -1.63 6.62
N SER A 37 1.38 -1.90 7.87
CA SER A 37 2.32 -1.05 8.62
C SER A 37 3.69 -1.00 7.94
N ILE A 38 4.22 -2.15 7.50
CA ILE A 38 5.46 -2.24 6.72
C ILE A 38 5.34 -1.44 5.42
N PHE A 39 4.24 -1.61 4.68
CA PHE A 39 3.97 -0.90 3.43
C PHE A 39 4.07 0.63 3.61
N PHE A 40 3.32 1.18 4.56
CA PHE A 40 3.26 2.63 4.77
C PHE A 40 4.55 3.19 5.40
N THR A 41 5.24 2.41 6.24
CA THR A 41 6.54 2.78 6.81
C THR A 41 7.61 2.91 5.72
N ALA A 42 7.67 1.96 4.80
CA ALA A 42 8.61 2.00 3.68
C ALA A 42 8.25 3.11 2.67
N ALA A 43 6.95 3.31 2.40
CA ALA A 43 6.49 4.44 1.59
C ALA A 43 6.86 5.79 2.22
N SER A 44 6.72 5.93 3.54
CA SER A 44 7.14 7.12 4.28
C SER A 44 8.62 7.44 4.11
N GLN A 45 9.49 6.43 4.27
CA GLN A 45 10.94 6.60 4.08
C GLN A 45 11.27 7.05 2.65
N SER A 46 10.62 6.46 1.65
CA SER A 46 10.81 6.83 0.25
C SER A 46 10.34 8.25 -0.05
N LEU A 47 9.18 8.66 0.50
CA LEU A 47 8.69 10.04 0.42
C LEU A 47 9.65 11.03 1.10
N GLY A 48 10.18 10.68 2.28
CA GLY A 48 11.16 11.49 3.01
C GLY A 48 12.48 11.66 2.25
N ALA A 49 12.83 10.71 1.39
CA ALA A 49 13.96 10.79 0.46
C ALA A 49 13.64 11.57 -0.84
N GLY A 50 12.45 12.16 -0.95
CA GLY A 50 12.04 12.99 -2.10
C GLY A 50 11.44 12.21 -3.28
N ALA A 51 11.11 10.93 -3.10
CA ALA A 51 10.46 10.16 -4.16
C ALA A 51 9.03 10.66 -4.43
N PRO A 52 8.55 10.63 -5.68
CA PRO A 52 7.14 10.87 -5.97
C PRO A 52 6.27 9.77 -5.36
N LEU A 53 5.00 10.10 -5.09
CA LEU A 53 4.06 9.21 -4.40
C LEU A 53 3.96 7.81 -5.03
N THR A 54 3.90 7.73 -6.36
CA THR A 54 3.80 6.44 -7.07
C THR A 54 4.99 5.53 -6.79
N LYS A 55 6.21 6.08 -6.85
CA LYS A 55 7.45 5.35 -6.53
C LYS A 55 7.54 4.97 -5.06
N ALA A 56 7.08 5.84 -4.17
CA ALA A 56 7.05 5.53 -2.75
C ALA A 56 6.08 4.39 -2.41
N LEU A 57 4.89 4.38 -3.00
CA LEU A 57 3.93 3.28 -2.83
C LEU A 57 4.47 1.96 -3.40
N LEU A 58 5.20 2.00 -4.53
CA LEU A 58 5.88 0.82 -5.08
C LEU A 58 6.99 0.31 -4.14
N ALA A 59 7.76 1.21 -3.51
CA ALA A 59 8.74 0.83 -2.48
C ALA A 59 8.07 0.21 -1.24
N GLY A 60 6.90 0.73 -0.86
CA GLY A 60 6.05 0.14 0.17
C GLY A 60 5.64 -1.29 -0.18
N LEU A 61 5.16 -1.50 -1.40
CA LEU A 61 4.76 -2.81 -1.91
C LEU A 61 5.93 -3.80 -1.88
N ASP A 62 7.10 -3.39 -2.37
CA ASP A 62 8.32 -4.21 -2.39
C ASP A 62 8.69 -4.71 -0.99
N ARG A 63 8.62 -3.83 0.04
CA ARG A 63 8.86 -4.26 1.43
C ARG A 63 7.77 -5.18 1.95
N MET A 64 6.50 -4.89 1.66
CA MET A 64 5.39 -5.72 2.08
C MET A 64 5.48 -7.14 1.49
N THR A 65 5.79 -7.28 0.20
CA THR A 65 5.96 -8.60 -0.45
C THR A 65 7.24 -9.29 0.00
N PHE A 66 8.33 -8.57 0.25
CA PHE A 66 9.56 -9.13 0.80
C PHE A 66 9.35 -9.79 2.17
N TYR A 67 8.64 -9.11 3.08
CA TYR A 67 8.38 -9.66 4.43
C TYR A 67 7.19 -10.63 4.47
N GLY A 68 6.16 -10.39 3.67
CA GLY A 68 4.96 -11.23 3.62
C GLY A 68 5.11 -12.49 2.77
N GLY A 69 6.07 -12.52 1.86
CA GLY A 69 6.33 -13.63 0.94
C GLY A 69 5.34 -13.74 -0.23
N ALA A 70 4.23 -13.00 -0.18
CA ALA A 70 3.17 -13.05 -1.19
C ALA A 70 3.59 -12.40 -2.50
N LYS A 71 3.17 -13.01 -3.60
CA LYS A 71 3.30 -12.57 -4.98
C LYS A 71 1.91 -12.50 -5.62
N VAL A 72 1.85 -11.94 -6.83
CA VAL A 72 0.69 -12.13 -7.69
C VAL A 72 0.49 -13.64 -7.92
N ASP A 73 -0.77 -14.05 -7.93
CA ASP A 73 -1.34 -15.40 -7.96
C ASP A 73 -1.34 -16.17 -6.63
N ASP A 74 -0.89 -15.56 -5.52
CA ASP A 74 -0.97 -16.19 -4.18
C ASP A 74 -2.32 -15.96 -3.46
N ARG A 75 -3.31 -15.39 -4.15
CA ARG A 75 -4.67 -15.14 -3.63
C ARG A 75 -4.65 -14.25 -2.39
N THR A 76 -3.96 -13.12 -2.48
CA THR A 76 -3.83 -12.11 -1.43
C THR A 76 -4.21 -10.71 -1.92
N MET A 77 -4.09 -9.69 -1.07
CA MET A 77 -4.27 -8.30 -1.51
C MET A 77 -3.23 -7.84 -2.55
N VAL A 78 -2.11 -8.54 -2.68
CA VAL A 78 -1.04 -8.22 -3.66
C VAL A 78 -1.56 -8.33 -5.09
N ASP A 79 -2.46 -9.29 -5.34
CA ASP A 79 -3.11 -9.51 -6.65
C ASP A 79 -3.84 -8.27 -7.16
N ALA A 80 -4.40 -7.46 -6.26
CA ALA A 80 -5.04 -6.20 -6.59
C ALA A 80 -4.07 -5.03 -6.53
N LEU A 81 -3.24 -4.97 -5.49
CA LEU A 81 -2.42 -3.80 -5.20
C LEU A 81 -1.25 -3.63 -6.16
N GLU A 82 -0.57 -4.71 -6.53
CA GLU A 82 0.57 -4.65 -7.45
C GLU A 82 0.21 -4.13 -8.84
N PRO A 83 -0.78 -4.69 -9.56
CA PRO A 83 -1.15 -4.16 -10.87
C PRO A 83 -1.72 -2.74 -10.78
N ALA A 84 -2.41 -2.39 -9.68
CA ALA A 84 -2.90 -1.04 -9.45
C ALA A 84 -1.77 -0.02 -9.32
N LEU A 85 -0.74 -0.29 -8.53
CA LEU A 85 0.38 0.63 -8.34
C LEU A 85 1.24 0.76 -9.60
N LYS A 86 1.43 -0.33 -10.35
CA LYS A 86 2.09 -0.30 -11.67
C LYS A 86 1.30 0.56 -12.66
N ALA A 87 -0.02 0.39 -12.72
CA ALA A 87 -0.89 1.19 -13.57
C ALA A 87 -0.97 2.66 -13.12
N LEU A 88 -0.92 2.93 -11.81
CA LEU A 88 -0.89 4.29 -11.27
C LEU A 88 0.36 5.05 -11.74
N ASP A 89 1.52 4.40 -11.68
CA ASP A 89 2.81 4.97 -12.09
C ASP A 89 2.90 5.21 -13.60
N ALA A 90 2.28 4.34 -14.42
CA ALA A 90 2.33 4.42 -15.87
C ALA A 90 1.22 5.27 -16.51
N SER A 91 -0.01 5.19 -15.98
CA SER A 91 -1.23 5.59 -16.69
C SER A 91 -2.24 6.35 -15.81
N GLY A 92 -1.94 6.57 -14.53
CA GLY A 92 -2.77 7.37 -13.63
C GLY A 92 -3.92 6.61 -12.95
N LEU A 93 -4.77 7.37 -12.26
CA LEU A 93 -5.70 6.86 -11.25
C LEU A 93 -6.81 5.96 -11.83
N GLU A 94 -7.36 6.29 -12.99
CA GLU A 94 -8.43 5.51 -13.61
C GLU A 94 -7.95 4.11 -14.00
N ALA A 95 -6.77 4.03 -14.62
CA ALA A 95 -6.12 2.77 -14.96
C ALA A 95 -5.80 1.95 -13.69
N ALA A 96 -5.31 2.61 -12.64
CA ALA A 96 -5.05 1.98 -11.34
C ALA A 96 -6.32 1.37 -10.71
N ALA A 97 -7.43 2.12 -10.72
CA ALA A 97 -8.70 1.66 -10.17
C ALA A 97 -9.25 0.43 -10.94
N LYS A 98 -9.15 0.45 -12.27
CA LYS A 98 -9.54 -0.69 -13.11
C LYS A 98 -8.67 -1.92 -12.82
N ALA A 99 -7.35 -1.75 -12.76
CA ALA A 99 -6.40 -2.82 -12.48
C ALA A 99 -6.61 -3.42 -11.08
N ALA A 100 -6.85 -2.58 -10.07
CA ALA A 100 -7.16 -3.02 -8.70
C ALA A 100 -8.41 -3.91 -8.67
N ARG A 101 -9.48 -3.48 -9.36
CA ARG A 101 -10.74 -4.21 -9.41
C ARG A 101 -10.57 -5.57 -10.08
N GLN A 102 -9.90 -5.60 -11.23
CA GLN A 102 -9.63 -6.84 -11.96
C GLN A 102 -8.80 -7.83 -11.14
N GLY A 103 -7.74 -7.35 -10.47
CA GLY A 103 -6.90 -8.19 -9.61
C GLY A 103 -7.67 -8.77 -8.42
N ALA A 104 -8.51 -7.95 -7.77
CA ALA A 104 -9.37 -8.43 -6.68
C ALA A 104 -10.39 -9.47 -7.16
N GLU A 105 -11.05 -9.25 -8.29
CA GLU A 105 -12.02 -10.19 -8.87
C GLU A 105 -11.36 -11.51 -9.28
N ALA A 106 -10.14 -11.46 -9.81
CA ALA A 106 -9.37 -12.66 -10.18
C ALA A 106 -9.11 -13.58 -8.99
N THR A 107 -8.96 -13.04 -7.77
CA THR A 107 -8.74 -13.87 -6.57
C THR A 107 -9.86 -14.84 -6.27
N ALA A 108 -11.08 -14.58 -6.76
CA ALA A 108 -12.22 -15.49 -6.60
C ALA A 108 -12.06 -16.80 -7.38
N ALA A 109 -11.23 -16.81 -8.43
CA ALA A 109 -10.97 -17.98 -9.26
C ALA A 109 -9.64 -18.69 -8.91
N MET A 110 -8.85 -18.12 -7.98
CA MET A 110 -7.58 -18.70 -7.53
C MET A 110 -7.81 -19.83 -6.53
N GLN A 111 -6.87 -20.78 -6.51
CA GLN A 111 -6.91 -21.93 -5.59
C GLN A 111 -6.18 -21.61 -4.30
#